data_AF-A0A7R9QKS2-F1
#
_entry.id   AF-A0A7R9QKS2-F1
#
_cell.length_a   1.000
_cell.length_b   1.000
_cell.length_c   1.000
_cell.angle_alpha   90.00
_cell.angle_beta   90.00
_cell.angle_gamma   90.00
#
_symmetry.space_group_name_H-M   'P 1'
#
loop_
_entity.id
_entity.type
_entity.pdbx_description
1 polymer ?
#
loop_
_entity_poly.entity_id
_entity_poly.type
_entity_poly.pdbx_seq_one_letter_code
_entity_poly.pdbx_strand_id
1 'polypeptide(L)'
;WLDESTKNKSLNKLNAIKQNIGFPDWLLNNEELDNYYNLKQKVDPKKSFEGLLYIQNILVLREFKSIREAVNLTLSWPMPPAIVNAAYEPTQNSITIPAGILKLPFFDSQRPAYLNYGAIGLVVGHEMTHGFDDEGM
;
A
#
# COMPACT_ATOMS: atom_id res chain seq x y z
N TRP A 1 25.70 1.25 -19.46
CA TRP A 1 24.67 1.85 -20.32
C TRP A 1 24.18 3.17 -19.74
N LEU A 2 24.04 3.29 -18.41
CA LEU A 2 23.86 4.58 -17.74
C LEU A 2 25.17 5.37 -17.64
N ASP A 3 25.08 6.68 -17.89
CA ASP A 3 26.10 7.65 -17.47
C ASP A 3 26.04 7.89 -15.95
N GLU A 4 27.06 8.56 -15.42
CA GLU A 4 27.21 8.79 -13.97
C GLU A 4 26.11 9.70 -13.40
N SER A 5 25.66 10.71 -14.14
CA SER A 5 24.60 11.64 -13.71
C SER A 5 23.27 10.89 -13.54
N THR A 6 22.91 10.08 -14.53
CA THR A 6 21.68 9.27 -14.51
C THR A 6 21.74 8.21 -13.42
N LYS A 7 22.90 7.58 -13.20
CA LYS A 7 23.11 6.63 -12.10
C LYS A 7 22.89 7.29 -10.74
N ASN A 8 23.44 8.48 -10.52
CA ASN A 8 23.28 9.20 -9.25
C ASN A 8 21.83 9.59 -8.97
N LYS A 9 21.08 10.04 -9.99
CA LYS A 9 19.64 10.31 -9.84
C LYS A 9 18.85 9.05 -9.51
N SER A 10 19.17 7.93 -10.16
CA SER A 10 18.51 6.64 -9.90
C SER A 10 18.75 6.15 -8.48
N LEU A 11 19.99 6.29 -7.97
CA LEU A 11 20.33 5.97 -6.58
C LEU A 11 19.60 6.87 -5.59
N ASN A 12 19.46 8.17 -5.88
CA ASN A 12 18.69 9.07 -5.02
C ASN A 12 17.22 8.66 -4.93
N LYS A 13 16.60 8.29 -6.07
CA LYS A 13 15.23 7.77 -6.09
C LYS A 13 15.09 6.47 -5.30
N LEU A 14 16.00 5.52 -5.53
CA LEU A 14 16.06 4.24 -4.84
C LEU A 14 16.13 4.42 -3.32
N ASN A 15 17.02 5.30 -2.85
CA ASN A 15 17.19 5.59 -1.43
C ASN A 15 16.00 6.32 -0.81
N ALA A 16 15.17 6.98 -1.63
CA ALA A 16 13.96 7.66 -1.20
C ALA A 16 12.70 6.77 -1.22
N ILE A 17 12.82 5.48 -1.58
CA ILE A 17 11.68 4.56 -1.61
C ILE A 17 11.14 4.37 -0.19
N LYS A 18 9.86 4.70 0.01
CA LYS A 18 9.13 4.43 1.25
C LYS A 18 8.70 2.97 1.31
N GLN A 19 8.74 2.39 2.50
CA GLN A 19 8.44 0.98 2.72
C GLN A 19 7.19 0.87 3.60
N ASN A 20 6.15 0.28 3.04
CA ASN A 20 4.88 0.01 3.70
C ASN A 20 4.77 -1.52 3.90
N ILE A 21 5.03 -2.01 5.11
CA ILE A 21 5.13 -3.45 5.39
C ILE A 21 4.03 -3.90 6.36
N GLY A 22 3.27 -4.91 5.97
CA GLY A 22 2.21 -5.49 6.80
C GLY A 22 0.93 -4.68 6.73
N PHE A 23 0.85 -3.66 7.58
CA PHE A 23 -0.33 -2.80 7.74
C PHE A 23 0.08 -1.43 8.29
N PRO A 24 -0.71 -0.36 8.05
CA PRO A 24 -0.40 0.94 8.60
C PRO A 24 -0.67 1.01 10.11
N ASP A 25 0.20 1.69 10.85
CA ASP A 25 0.19 1.72 12.33
C ASP A 25 -1.12 2.24 12.93
N TRP A 26 -1.82 3.15 12.24
CA TRP A 26 -3.08 3.72 12.71
C TRP A 26 -4.18 2.67 12.92
N LEU A 27 -4.10 1.51 12.26
CA LEU A 27 -5.04 0.40 12.47
C LEU A 27 -4.92 -0.21 13.87
N LEU A 28 -3.79 -0.01 14.55
CA LEU A 28 -3.59 -0.45 15.94
C LEU A 28 -4.11 0.59 16.96
N ASN A 29 -4.43 1.81 16.51
CA ASN A 29 -4.97 2.87 17.36
C ASN A 29 -6.50 2.89 17.24
N ASN A 30 -7.20 2.46 18.29
CA ASN A 30 -8.67 2.43 18.30
C ASN A 30 -9.31 3.80 18.00
N GLU A 31 -8.73 4.90 18.48
CA GLU A 31 -9.29 6.23 18.24
C GLU A 31 -9.17 6.62 16.77
N GLU A 32 -8.02 6.38 16.14
CA GLU A 32 -7.82 6.66 14.71
C GLU A 32 -8.68 5.74 13.83
N LEU A 33 -8.78 4.46 14.21
CA LEU A 33 -9.62 3.48 13.54
C LEU A 33 -11.10 3.89 13.59
N ASP A 34 -11.61 4.20 14.78
CA ASP A 34 -13.00 4.61 14.97
C ASP A 34 -13.28 5.93 14.24
N ASN A 35 -12.36 6.89 14.27
CA ASN A 35 -12.49 8.15 13.53
C ASN A 35 -12.52 7.91 12.01
N TYR A 36 -11.65 7.04 11.48
CA TYR A 36 -11.61 6.71 10.06
C TYR A 36 -12.90 6.02 9.58
N TYR A 37 -13.45 5.12 10.39
CA TYR A 37 -14.69 4.40 10.09
C TYR A 37 -15.95 5.04 10.69
N ASN A 38 -15.86 6.27 11.17
CA ASN A 38 -17.00 6.98 11.75
C ASN A 38 -18.03 7.33 10.66
N LEU A 39 -19.09 6.53 10.57
CA LEU A 39 -20.20 6.73 9.65
C LEU A 39 -21.29 7.56 10.32
N LYS A 40 -21.90 8.49 9.58
CA LYS A 40 -23.04 9.28 10.08
C LYS A 40 -24.28 8.43 10.35
N GLN A 41 -24.36 7.26 9.74
CA GLN A 41 -25.47 6.32 9.86
C GLN A 41 -24.93 4.90 10.03
N LYS A 42 -25.58 4.10 10.88
CA LYS A 42 -25.30 2.66 11.00
C LYS A 42 -25.81 1.90 9.77
N VAL A 43 -24.98 0.99 9.24
CA VAL A 43 -25.37 0.08 8.17
C VAL A 43 -26.15 -1.09 8.76
N ASP A 44 -27.38 -1.30 8.29
CA ASP A 44 -28.19 -2.46 8.68
C ASP A 44 -27.78 -3.67 7.82
N PRO A 45 -27.27 -4.77 8.40
CA PRO A 45 -26.85 -5.94 7.63
C PRO A 45 -28.00 -6.62 6.87
N LYS A 46 -29.27 -6.35 7.22
CA LYS A 46 -30.45 -6.86 6.49
C LYS A 46 -30.80 -6.04 5.25
N LYS A 47 -30.21 -4.85 5.09
CA LYS A 47 -30.43 -3.91 3.98
C LYS A 47 -29.14 -3.68 3.20
N SER A 48 -28.62 -4.78 2.64
CA SER A 48 -27.30 -4.79 2.01
C SER A 48 -27.19 -3.84 0.83
N PHE A 49 -28.23 -3.72 0.01
CA PHE A 49 -28.22 -2.83 -1.17
C PHE A 49 -28.12 -1.35 -0.76
N GLU A 50 -28.96 -0.91 0.18
CA GLU A 50 -28.94 0.45 0.70
C GLU A 50 -27.64 0.74 1.45
N GLY A 51 -27.13 -0.23 2.21
CA GLY A 51 -25.83 -0.15 2.85
C GLY A 51 -24.70 0.06 1.85
N LEU A 52 -24.68 -0.70 0.75
CA LEU A 52 -23.69 -0.55 -0.32
C LEU A 52 -23.78 0.82 -0.99
N LEU A 53 -24.99 1.28 -1.33
CA LEU A 53 -25.18 2.63 -1.91
C LEU A 53 -24.70 3.73 -0.97
N TYR A 54 -24.97 3.58 0.33
CA TYR A 54 -24.53 4.53 1.35
C TYR A 54 -23.00 4.59 1.45
N ILE A 55 -22.32 3.45 1.52
CA ILE A 55 -20.85 3.39 1.55
C ILE A 55 -20.25 3.97 0.26
N GLN A 56 -20.80 3.65 -0.91
CA GLN A 56 -20.32 4.21 -2.18
C GLN A 56 -20.43 5.74 -2.20
N ASN A 57 -21.54 6.30 -1.72
CA ASN A 57 -21.70 7.74 -1.61
C ASN A 57 -20.62 8.38 -0.71
N ILE A 58 -20.33 7.76 0.44
CA ILE A 58 -19.27 8.22 1.34
C ILE A 58 -17.90 8.19 0.68
N LEU A 59 -17.56 7.12 -0.04
CA LEU A 59 -16.28 7.00 -0.73
C LEU A 59 -16.11 8.10 -1.78
N VAL A 60 -17.15 8.36 -2.58
CA VAL A 60 -17.15 9.45 -3.56
C VAL A 60 -17.00 10.82 -2.89
N LEU A 61 -17.68 11.08 -1.78
CA LEU A 61 -17.56 12.34 -1.05
C LEU A 61 -16.16 12.52 -0.42
N ARG A 62 -15.53 11.43 0.06
CA ARG A 62 -14.14 11.46 0.55
C ARG A 62 -13.17 11.83 -0.56
N GLU A 63 -13.37 11.26 -1.76
CA GLU A 63 -12.56 11.59 -2.93
C GLU A 63 -12.74 13.04 -3.36
N PHE A 64 -13.96 13.56 -3.40
CA PHE A 64 -14.17 14.98 -3.71
C PHE A 64 -13.54 15.93 -2.68
N LYS A 65 -13.50 15.52 -1.40
CA LYS A 65 -12.84 16.30 -0.34
C LYS A 65 -11.32 16.31 -0.52
N SER A 66 -10.71 15.22 -0.96
CA SER A 66 -9.25 15.09 -1.11
C SER A 66 -8.67 16.00 -2.19
N ILE A 67 -9.46 16.41 -3.20
CA ILE A 67 -9.03 17.27 -4.33
C ILE A 67 -8.35 18.59 -3.89
N ARG A 68 -8.63 19.09 -2.68
CA ARG A 68 -8.05 20.33 -2.14
C ARG A 68 -7.18 20.10 -0.90
N GLU A 69 -6.95 18.85 -0.53
CA GLU A 69 -6.15 18.48 0.63
C GLU A 69 -4.79 17.94 0.18
N ALA A 70 -3.79 18.05 1.05
CA ALA A 70 -2.52 17.36 0.82
C ALA A 70 -2.71 15.85 0.96
N VAL A 71 -1.97 15.06 0.19
CA VAL A 71 -2.01 13.60 0.27
C VAL A 71 -1.57 13.16 1.67
N ASN A 72 -2.44 12.41 2.36
CA ASN A 72 -2.11 11.82 3.65
C ASN A 72 -1.43 10.45 3.45
N LEU A 73 -0.10 10.48 3.36
CA LEU A 73 0.71 9.29 3.12
C LEU A 73 0.54 8.17 4.16
N THR A 74 0.14 8.51 5.39
CA THR A 74 -0.11 7.51 6.46
C THR A 74 -1.41 6.73 6.22
N LEU A 75 -2.40 7.36 5.59
CA LEU A 75 -3.69 6.74 5.26
C LEU A 75 -3.76 6.20 3.81
N SER A 76 -2.84 6.63 2.95
CA SER A 76 -2.87 6.37 1.50
C SER A 76 -2.04 5.16 1.06
N TRP A 77 -2.09 4.05 1.83
CA TRP A 77 -1.51 2.79 1.35
C TRP A 77 -2.30 2.33 0.10
N PRO A 78 -1.61 1.96 -1.00
CA PRO A 78 -2.26 1.58 -2.25
C PRO A 78 -3.05 0.26 -2.14
N MET A 79 -2.76 -0.55 -1.13
CA MET A 79 -3.39 -1.86 -0.93
C MET A 79 -3.83 -2.10 0.52
N PRO A 80 -5.00 -2.72 0.75
CA PRO A 80 -5.40 -3.18 2.07
C PRO A 80 -4.47 -4.29 2.62
N PRO A 81 -4.29 -4.36 3.95
CA PRO A 81 -3.38 -5.34 4.58
C PRO A 81 -3.66 -6.81 4.30
N ALA A 82 -4.94 -7.17 4.08
CA ALA A 82 -5.37 -8.56 3.94
C ALA A 82 -5.17 -9.14 2.53
N ILE A 83 -4.72 -8.34 1.56
CA ILE A 83 -4.53 -8.77 0.18
C ILE A 83 -3.24 -9.59 0.04
N VAL A 84 -3.29 -10.65 -0.78
CA VAL A 84 -2.11 -11.42 -1.20
C VAL A 84 -1.59 -10.83 -2.51
N ASN A 85 -0.84 -9.73 -2.41
CA ASN A 85 -0.23 -9.05 -3.55
C ASN A 85 0.94 -8.17 -3.07
N ALA A 86 1.55 -7.40 -3.96
CA ALA A 86 2.46 -6.30 -3.65
C ALA A 86 2.26 -5.18 -4.69
N ALA A 87 2.75 -3.97 -4.40
CA ALA A 87 2.72 -2.87 -5.36
C ALA A 87 3.79 -1.83 -5.13
N TYR A 88 4.31 -1.28 -6.22
CA TYR A 88 4.96 0.01 -6.29
C TYR A 88 3.96 1.12 -6.68
N GLU A 89 4.01 2.24 -5.96
CA GLU A 89 3.21 3.43 -6.26
C GLU A 89 4.14 4.58 -6.70
N PRO A 90 4.17 4.94 -8.00
CA PRO A 90 5.07 5.94 -8.54
C PRO A 90 4.90 7.32 -7.89
N THR A 91 3.66 7.75 -7.65
CA THR A 91 3.39 9.10 -7.12
C THR A 91 3.91 9.30 -5.70
N GLN A 92 4.01 8.21 -4.93
CA GLN A 92 4.50 8.23 -3.55
C GLN A 92 5.95 7.77 -3.42
N ASN A 93 6.54 7.24 -4.51
CA ASN A 93 7.80 6.50 -4.52
C ASN A 93 7.83 5.47 -3.37
N SER A 94 6.87 4.55 -3.36
CA SER A 94 6.68 3.63 -2.24
C SER A 94 6.44 2.20 -2.70
N ILE A 95 6.94 1.23 -1.93
CA ILE A 95 6.64 -0.19 -2.07
C ILE A 95 5.75 -0.62 -0.92
N THR A 96 4.66 -1.31 -1.25
CA THR A 96 3.70 -1.84 -0.28
C THR A 96 3.67 -3.36 -0.33
N ILE A 97 3.98 -3.98 0.81
CA ILE A 97 3.96 -5.43 1.03
C ILE A 97 2.93 -5.72 2.13
N PRO A 98 1.65 -5.97 1.79
CA PRO A 98 0.60 -6.25 2.77
C PRO A 98 0.87 -7.49 3.64
N ALA A 99 0.29 -7.55 4.83
CA ALA A 99 0.40 -8.70 5.72
C ALA A 99 -0.10 -10.00 5.06
N GLY A 100 -1.07 -9.90 4.14
CA GLY A 100 -1.64 -11.04 3.43
C GLY A 100 -0.63 -11.85 2.61
N ILE A 101 0.41 -11.22 2.03
CA ILE A 101 1.47 -11.92 1.29
C ILE A 101 2.60 -12.42 2.20
N LEU A 102 2.75 -11.91 3.42
CA LEU A 102 3.82 -12.26 4.37
C LEU A 102 3.54 -13.58 5.13
N LYS A 103 3.23 -14.62 4.37
CA LYS A 103 2.98 -15.98 4.85
C LYS A 103 3.47 -16.99 3.81
N LEU A 104 3.48 -18.27 4.17
CA LEU A 104 3.80 -19.32 3.19
C LEU A 104 2.83 -19.26 1.98
N PRO A 105 3.34 -19.45 0.76
CA PRO A 105 4.71 -19.88 0.40
C PRO A 105 5.74 -18.75 0.26
N PHE A 106 5.38 -17.48 0.46
CA PHE A 106 6.23 -16.33 0.16
C PHE A 106 7.22 -16.00 1.27
N PHE A 107 6.79 -16.06 2.54
CA PHE A 107 7.63 -15.73 3.67
C PHE A 107 7.34 -16.63 4.88
N ASP A 108 8.41 -17.02 5.57
CA ASP A 108 8.40 -17.59 6.92
C ASP A 108 9.74 -17.27 7.58
N SER A 109 9.75 -16.75 8.81
CA SER A 109 10.99 -16.40 9.52
C SER A 109 11.78 -17.63 10.00
N GLN A 110 11.14 -18.81 10.07
CA GLN A 110 11.73 -20.04 10.57
C GLN A 110 12.32 -20.94 9.47
N ARG A 111 12.09 -20.62 8.18
CA ARG A 111 12.61 -21.42 7.06
C ARG A 111 13.95 -20.88 6.53
N PRO A 112 14.74 -21.70 5.80
CA PRO A 112 16.00 -21.26 5.23
C PRO A 112 15.87 -19.99 4.38
N ALA A 113 16.79 -19.04 4.59
CA ALA A 113 16.71 -17.71 3.98
C ALA A 113 16.61 -17.75 2.45
N TYR A 114 17.26 -18.71 1.77
CA TYR A 114 17.21 -18.84 0.32
C TYR A 114 15.79 -19.05 -0.23
N LEU A 115 14.90 -19.68 0.54
CA LEU A 115 13.49 -19.82 0.15
C LEU A 115 12.74 -18.48 0.24
N ASN A 116 13.07 -17.65 1.24
CA ASN A 116 12.52 -16.30 1.34
C ASN A 116 13.05 -15.40 0.22
N TYR A 117 14.37 -15.43 -0.06
CA TYR A 117 14.95 -14.66 -1.16
C TYR A 117 14.37 -15.05 -2.52
N GLY A 118 14.19 -16.36 -2.77
CA GLY A 118 13.60 -16.84 -4.02
C GLY A 118 12.11 -16.55 -4.17
N ALA A 119 11.40 -16.31 -3.07
CA ALA A 119 9.96 -16.02 -3.07
C ALA A 119 9.69 -14.54 -2.80
N ILE A 120 9.52 -14.11 -1.54
CA ILE A 120 9.24 -12.70 -1.24
C ILE A 120 10.37 -11.76 -1.69
N GLY A 121 11.63 -12.21 -1.70
CA GLY A 121 12.74 -11.41 -2.21
C GLY A 121 12.62 -11.09 -3.70
N LEU A 122 12.13 -12.04 -4.50
CA LEU A 122 11.81 -11.80 -5.91
C LEU A 122 10.68 -10.77 -6.06
N VAL A 123 9.62 -10.90 -5.27
CA VAL A 123 8.48 -9.95 -5.28
C VAL A 123 8.95 -8.54 -4.92
N VAL A 124 9.74 -8.39 -3.85
CA VAL A 124 10.32 -7.08 -3.48
C VAL A 124 11.20 -6.53 -4.61
N GLY A 125 12.03 -7.37 -5.23
CA GLY A 125 12.85 -6.96 -6.38
C GLY A 125 12.02 -6.53 -7.61
N HIS A 126 10.89 -7.20 -7.85
CA HIS A 126 9.93 -6.84 -8.89
C HIS A 126 9.34 -5.44 -8.64
N GLU A 127 8.81 -5.19 -7.43
CA GLU A 127 8.27 -3.87 -7.08
C GLU A 127 9.34 -2.77 -7.07
N MET A 128 10.57 -3.07 -6.66
CA MET A 128 11.67 -2.11 -6.78
C MET A 128 11.95 -1.75 -8.23
N THR A 129 11.81 -2.70 -9.16
CA THR A 129 12.06 -2.48 -10.60
C THR A 129 10.96 -1.64 -11.24
N HIS A 130 9.71 -1.72 -10.76
CA HIS A 130 8.64 -0.81 -11.18
C HIS A 130 8.94 0.67 -10.92
N GLY A 131 9.86 0.99 -10.00
CA GLY A 131 10.36 2.36 -9.83
C GLY A 131 11.29 2.86 -10.93
N PHE A 132 11.62 2.02 -11.91
CA PHE A 132 12.59 2.30 -12.98
C PHE A 132 12.20 1.67 -14.34
N ASP A 133 10.98 1.17 -14.48
CA ASP A 133 10.46 0.70 -15.76
C ASP A 133 9.98 1.88 -16.64
N ASP A 134 9.25 1.58 -17.71
CA ASP A 134 8.75 2.56 -18.66
C ASP A 134 7.64 3.48 -18.11
N GLU A 135 7.05 3.14 -16.95
CA GLU A 135 6.02 3.94 -16.27
C GLU A 135 6.52 4.55 -14.95
N GLY A 136 7.57 3.99 -14.36
CA GLY A 136 8.14 4.36 -13.07
C GLY A 136 9.03 5.61 -13.10
N MET A 137 8.56 6.74 -13.61
CA MET A 137 9.31 8.01 -13.55
C MET A 137 9.48 8.56 -12.13
#